data_AF-A0A8J7K1K2-F1
#
_entry.id   AF-A0A8J7K1K2-F1
#
_cell.length_a   1.000
_cell.length_b   1.000
_cell.length_c   1.000
_cell.angle_alpha   90.00
_cell.angle_beta   90.00
_cell.angle_gamma   90.00
#
_symmetry.space_group_name_H-M   'P 1'
#
loop_
_entity.id
_entity.type
_entity.pdbx_description
1 polymer ?
#
loop_
_entity_poly.entity_id
_entity_poly.type
_entity_poly.pdbx_seq_one_letter_code
_entity_poly.pdbx_strand_id
1 'polypeptide(L)'
;MTKQLRLFFLLSIPLIVSCTPDFYAEQGIEAVRDARDQKQRQEDEERWQRLETKLGIDVPSESDATKESLEKAFPVTSFPRGSCGDPLPLDESLYPVYFYPVFIPYTDDNLREVKSKFCADAWVKKDNNDNKVISVASFYTEKASEFLLLMENNFDGAKMGPVVVIRSPN
;
A
#
# COMPACT_ATOMS: atom_id res chain seq x y z
N MET A 1 -32.77 23.11 -44.48
CA MET A 1 -32.38 22.75 -45.86
C MET A 1 -30.89 22.42 -45.79
N THR A 2 -30.35 21.23 -46.04
CA THR A 2 -30.74 20.09 -46.88
C THR A 2 -30.05 18.83 -46.33
N LYS A 3 -30.75 17.70 -46.44
CA LYS A 3 -30.38 16.34 -46.02
C LYS A 3 -29.35 15.72 -46.97
N GLN A 4 -28.43 14.90 -46.47
CA GLN A 4 -27.85 13.79 -47.25
C GLN A 4 -27.63 12.60 -46.31
N LEU A 5 -28.46 11.58 -46.52
CA LEU A 5 -28.49 10.30 -45.82
C LEU A 5 -27.93 9.26 -46.79
N ARG A 6 -26.83 8.58 -46.45
CA ARG A 6 -26.35 7.42 -47.23
C ARG A 6 -26.46 6.16 -46.37
N LEU A 7 -27.51 5.39 -46.65
CA LEU A 7 -27.69 4.02 -46.21
C LEU A 7 -26.69 3.11 -46.96
N PHE A 8 -25.86 2.37 -46.22
CA PHE A 8 -25.18 1.18 -46.74
C PHE A 8 -25.80 -0.04 -46.07
N PHE A 9 -26.61 -0.79 -46.82
CA PHE A 9 -27.03 -2.14 -46.48
C PHE A 9 -25.92 -3.10 -46.93
N LEU A 10 -25.24 -3.74 -45.99
CA LEU A 10 -24.45 -4.95 -46.25
C LEU A 10 -25.19 -6.12 -45.60
N LEU A 11 -25.77 -6.96 -46.47
CA LEU A 11 -26.35 -8.25 -46.16
C LEU A 11 -25.25 -9.20 -45.65
N SER A 12 -25.26 -9.48 -44.34
CA SER A 12 -24.47 -10.55 -43.74
C SER A 12 -25.27 -11.85 -43.74
N ILE A 13 -24.74 -12.83 -44.44
CA ILE A 13 -25.30 -14.18 -44.64
C ILE A 13 -25.24 -14.94 -43.30
N PRO A 14 -26.33 -15.58 -42.82
CA PRO A 14 -26.27 -16.45 -41.67
C PRO A 14 -25.60 -17.78 -42.07
N LEU A 15 -24.44 -18.07 -41.48
CA LEU A 15 -23.82 -19.39 -41.56
C LEU A 15 -24.68 -20.38 -40.77
N ILE A 16 -25.20 -21.38 -41.49
CA ILE A 16 -25.94 -22.51 -40.92
C ILE A 16 -24.94 -23.36 -40.13
N VAL A 17 -25.04 -23.31 -38.80
CA VAL A 17 -24.29 -24.17 -37.87
C VAL A 17 -24.91 -25.56 -37.93
N SER A 18 -24.22 -26.50 -38.58
CA SER A 18 -24.55 -27.92 -38.59
C SER A 18 -24.22 -28.51 -37.22
N CYS A 19 -25.24 -28.76 -36.39
CA CYS A 19 -25.12 -29.46 -35.11
C CYS A 19 -24.76 -30.94 -35.35
N THR A 20 -23.51 -31.32 -35.07
CA THR A 20 -23.09 -32.73 -35.00
C THR A 20 -23.27 -33.26 -33.56
N PRO A 21 -23.66 -34.54 -33.39
CA PRO A 21 -23.98 -35.12 -32.08
C PRO A 21 -22.79 -35.32 -31.12
N ASP A 22 -21.54 -35.17 -31.57
CA ASP A 22 -20.35 -35.35 -30.74
C ASP A 22 -20.06 -34.17 -29.78
N PHE A 23 -20.66 -32.99 -30.01
CA PHE A 23 -20.45 -31.80 -29.18
C PHE A 23 -21.13 -31.89 -27.79
N TYR A 24 -22.19 -32.68 -27.66
CA TYR A 24 -22.93 -32.82 -26.40
C TYR A 24 -22.22 -33.69 -25.36
N ALA A 25 -21.25 -34.51 -25.77
CA ALA A 25 -20.49 -35.36 -24.84
C ALA A 25 -19.37 -34.57 -24.12
N GLU A 26 -18.75 -33.58 -24.77
CA GLU A 26 -17.69 -32.76 -24.16
C GLU A 26 -18.25 -31.76 -23.13
N GLN A 27 -19.40 -31.14 -23.39
CA GLN A 27 -20.02 -30.19 -22.44
C GLN A 27 -20.39 -30.84 -21.09
N GLY A 28 -20.73 -32.14 -21.09
CA GLY A 28 -21.06 -32.86 -19.85
C GLY A 28 -19.86 -33.10 -18.94
N ILE A 29 -18.66 -33.28 -19.50
CA ILE A 29 -17.44 -33.59 -18.73
C ILE A 29 -16.91 -32.34 -18.04
N GLU A 30 -16.99 -31.18 -18.69
CA GLU A 30 -16.57 -29.89 -18.12
C GLU A 30 -17.46 -29.48 -16.94
N ALA A 31 -18.78 -29.61 -17.08
CA ALA A 31 -19.73 -29.34 -16.00
C ALA A 31 -19.51 -30.23 -14.75
N VAL A 32 -19.11 -31.49 -14.94
CA VAL A 32 -18.81 -32.41 -13.83
C VAL A 32 -17.51 -32.06 -13.12
N ARG A 33 -16.52 -31.54 -13.85
CA ARG A 33 -15.25 -31.06 -13.28
C ARG A 33 -15.46 -29.80 -12.45
N ASP A 34 -16.20 -28.83 -12.98
CA ASP A 34 -16.53 -27.60 -12.28
C ASP A 34 -17.33 -27.85 -10.99
N ALA A 35 -18.27 -28.78 -11.02
CA ALA A 35 -19.05 -29.16 -9.83
C ALA A 35 -18.18 -29.79 -8.73
N ARG A 36 -17.16 -30.58 -9.09
CA ARG A 36 -16.21 -31.15 -8.14
C ARG A 36 -15.34 -30.07 -7.51
N ASP A 37 -14.83 -29.15 -8.32
CA ASP A 37 -13.96 -28.06 -7.87
C ASP A 37 -14.71 -27.05 -6.98
N GLN A 38 -16.01 -26.82 -7.24
CA GLN A 38 -16.86 -26.02 -6.34
C GLN A 38 -17.08 -26.71 -4.99
N LYS A 39 -17.39 -28.02 -5.01
CA LYS A 39 -17.58 -28.79 -3.77
C LYS A 39 -16.32 -28.79 -2.91
N GLN A 40 -15.14 -28.92 -3.52
CA GLN A 40 -13.88 -28.94 -2.80
C GLN A 40 -13.55 -27.57 -2.17
N ARG A 41 -13.86 -26.46 -2.86
CA ARG A 41 -13.75 -25.11 -2.28
C ARG A 41 -14.66 -24.91 -1.08
N GLN A 42 -15.90 -25.40 -1.15
CA GLN A 42 -16.85 -25.31 -0.02
C GLN A 42 -16.36 -26.12 1.19
N GLU A 43 -15.84 -27.33 0.96
CA GLU A 43 -15.29 -28.16 2.05
C GLU A 43 -14.04 -27.54 2.68
N ASP A 44 -13.17 -26.92 1.88
CA ASP A 44 -12.00 -26.19 2.39
C ASP A 44 -12.41 -24.95 3.19
N GLU A 45 -13.39 -24.18 2.71
CA GLU A 45 -13.91 -23.00 3.42
C GLU A 45 -14.57 -23.37 4.75
N GLU A 46 -15.39 -24.42 4.79
CA GLU A 46 -15.94 -24.94 6.04
C GLU A 46 -14.85 -25.44 7.00
N ARG A 47 -13.81 -26.09 6.46
CA ARG A 47 -12.68 -26.56 7.25
C ARG A 47 -11.94 -25.39 7.88
N TRP A 48 -11.73 -24.30 7.14
CA TRP A 48 -11.13 -23.08 7.66
C TRP A 48 -11.98 -22.45 8.77
N GLN A 49 -13.29 -22.28 8.56
CA GLN A 49 -14.19 -21.71 9.58
C GLN A 49 -14.24 -22.56 10.87
N ARG A 50 -14.19 -23.89 10.74
CA ARG A 50 -14.10 -24.78 11.92
C ARG A 50 -12.78 -24.64 12.66
N LEU A 51 -11.67 -24.41 11.97
CA LEU A 51 -10.38 -24.16 12.60
C LEU A 51 -10.38 -22.83 13.36
N GLU A 52 -10.95 -21.77 12.78
CA GLU A 52 -11.13 -20.47 13.45
C GLU A 52 -11.97 -20.61 14.72
N THR A 53 -13.11 -21.29 14.62
CA THR A 53 -14.02 -21.52 15.75
C THR A 53 -13.37 -22.36 16.85
N LYS A 54 -12.62 -23.41 16.48
CA LYS A 54 -12.00 -24.35 17.43
C LYS A 54 -10.78 -23.77 18.14
N LEU A 55 -10.08 -22.84 17.47
CA LEU A 55 -8.92 -22.20 18.06
C LEU A 55 -9.32 -21.12 19.06
N GLY A 56 -10.55 -20.59 19.03
CA GLY A 56 -11.02 -19.62 20.02
C GLY A 56 -10.07 -18.42 20.16
N ILE A 57 -9.36 -18.12 19.07
CA ILE A 57 -8.42 -17.00 19.03
C ILE A 57 -9.31 -15.81 18.77
N ASP A 58 -9.56 -15.01 19.80
CA ASP A 58 -9.76 -13.58 19.63
C ASP A 58 -8.50 -13.09 18.92
N VAL A 59 -8.42 -13.23 17.59
CA VAL A 59 -7.28 -12.75 16.80
C VAL A 59 -7.31 -11.26 17.07
N PRO A 60 -6.35 -10.70 17.83
CA PRO A 60 -6.25 -9.27 17.95
C PRO A 60 -6.09 -8.82 16.51
N SER A 61 -7.10 -8.12 16.01
CA SER A 61 -7.08 -7.52 14.69
C SER A 61 -5.68 -6.93 14.53
N GLU A 62 -4.93 -7.29 13.49
CA GLU A 62 -3.54 -6.84 13.30
C GLU A 62 -3.38 -5.33 13.51
N SER A 63 -4.46 -4.57 13.31
CA SER A 63 -4.61 -3.15 13.63
C SER A 63 -4.31 -2.74 15.07
N ASP A 64 -4.64 -3.55 16.07
CA ASP A 64 -4.55 -3.16 17.48
C ASP A 64 -3.12 -3.26 17.99
N ALA A 65 -2.39 -4.32 17.58
CA ALA A 65 -0.98 -4.47 17.93
C ALA A 65 -0.09 -3.40 17.27
N THR A 66 -0.38 -3.02 16.02
CA THR A 66 0.36 -1.93 15.35
C THR A 66 0.08 -0.59 16.01
N LYS A 67 -1.18 -0.34 16.38
CA LYS A 67 -1.58 0.91 17.02
C LYS A 67 -0.96 1.09 18.40
N GLU A 68 -0.91 0.04 19.22
CA GLU A 68 -0.26 0.09 20.53
C GLU A 68 1.26 0.36 20.39
N SER A 69 1.92 -0.30 19.44
CA SER A 69 3.34 -0.06 19.16
C SER A 69 3.61 1.39 18.73
N LEU A 70 2.74 1.94 17.86
CA LEU A 70 2.84 3.32 17.39
C LEU A 70 2.64 4.34 18.50
N GLU A 71 1.64 4.16 19.37
CA GLU A 71 1.40 5.07 20.50
C GLU A 71 2.58 5.06 21.49
N LYS A 72 3.25 3.91 21.64
CA LYS A 72 4.44 3.79 22.47
C LYS A 72 5.67 4.49 21.87
N ALA A 73 5.90 4.33 20.56
CA ALA A 73 7.04 4.93 19.87
C ALA A 73 6.87 6.44 19.64
N PHE A 74 5.67 6.85 19.24
CA PHE A 74 5.32 8.21 18.85
C PHE A 74 3.98 8.62 19.50
N PRO A 75 3.95 8.92 20.81
CA PRO A 75 2.72 9.32 21.47
C PRO A 75 2.21 10.63 20.85
N VAL A 76 0.90 10.70 20.58
CA VAL A 76 0.26 11.87 19.93
C VAL A 76 0.54 13.17 20.69
N THR A 77 0.66 13.10 22.01
CA THR A 77 0.98 14.23 22.89
C THR A 77 2.38 14.81 22.69
N SER A 78 3.27 14.11 21.98
CA SER A 78 4.61 14.59 21.66
C SER A 78 4.63 15.57 20.48
N PHE A 79 3.52 15.73 19.76
CA PHE A 79 3.43 16.58 18.57
C PHE A 79 2.63 17.87 18.82
N PRO A 80 2.95 18.98 18.12
CA PRO A 80 4.03 19.10 17.14
C PRO A 80 5.42 19.20 17.78
N ARG A 81 6.40 18.56 17.15
CA ARG A 81 7.81 18.63 17.53
C ARG A 81 8.51 19.73 16.72
N GLY A 82 9.43 20.44 17.38
CA GLY A 82 10.29 21.42 16.70
C GLY A 82 11.23 20.77 15.68
N SER A 83 11.68 19.54 15.96
CA SER A 83 12.46 18.73 15.02
C SER A 83 12.12 17.25 15.15
N CYS A 84 12.11 16.57 14.01
CA CYS A 84 11.89 15.13 13.90
C CYS A 84 13.06 14.42 13.24
N GLY A 85 13.35 13.21 13.73
CA GLY A 85 14.50 12.43 13.31
C GLY A 85 15.50 12.24 14.44
N ASP A 86 16.51 11.43 14.17
CA ASP A 86 17.62 11.22 15.10
C ASP A 86 18.74 12.25 14.78
N PRO A 87 19.38 12.83 15.82
CA PRO A 87 20.54 13.70 15.61
C PRO A 87 21.74 12.90 15.09
N LEU A 88 22.70 13.56 14.47
CA LEU A 88 23.95 12.89 14.10
C LEU A 88 24.66 12.34 15.36
N PRO A 89 25.15 11.09 15.32
CA PRO A 89 25.95 10.55 16.43
C PRO A 89 27.18 11.42 16.69
N LEU A 90 27.46 11.68 17.96
CA LEU A 90 28.67 12.41 18.36
C LEU A 90 29.93 11.54 18.30
N ASP A 91 29.76 10.22 18.37
CA ASP A 91 30.84 9.25 18.34
C ASP A 91 31.22 8.92 16.88
N GLU A 92 32.45 9.26 16.52
CA GLU A 92 33.03 9.02 15.19
C GLU A 92 33.07 7.53 14.82
N SER A 93 33.14 6.63 15.80
CA SER A 93 33.20 5.18 15.57
C SER A 93 31.89 4.59 15.03
N LEU A 94 30.79 5.33 15.13
CA LEU A 94 29.48 4.93 14.61
C LEU A 94 29.29 5.26 13.12
N TYR A 95 30.28 5.90 12.48
CA TYR A 95 30.26 6.23 11.06
C TYR A 95 30.82 5.08 10.19
N PRO A 96 30.28 4.85 8.98
CA PRO A 96 29.20 5.60 8.33
C PRO A 96 27.82 5.32 8.92
N VAL A 97 26.99 6.35 9.01
CA VAL A 97 25.60 6.25 9.49
C VAL A 97 24.65 6.22 8.31
N TYR A 98 23.70 5.28 8.34
CA TYR A 98 22.69 5.09 7.30
C TYR A 98 21.37 5.67 7.77
N PHE A 99 20.96 6.77 7.15
CA PHE A 99 19.71 7.45 7.46
C PHE A 99 18.61 7.01 6.51
N TYR A 100 17.46 6.68 7.08
CA TYR A 100 16.24 6.29 6.41
C TYR A 100 15.25 7.45 6.51
N PRO A 101 15.13 8.28 5.46
CA PRO A 101 14.23 9.41 5.50
C PRO A 101 12.78 8.97 5.22
N VAL A 102 11.82 9.65 5.84
CA VAL A 102 10.39 9.44 5.59
C VAL A 102 9.86 10.61 4.78
N PHE A 103 9.24 10.28 3.64
CA PHE A 103 8.68 11.24 2.70
C PHE A 103 7.17 11.13 2.65
N ILE A 104 6.51 12.24 2.34
CA ILE A 104 5.11 12.27 1.91
C ILE A 104 4.98 13.04 0.59
N PRO A 105 3.90 12.83 -0.18
CA PRO A 105 3.67 13.58 -1.41
C PRO A 105 3.55 15.08 -1.16
N TYR A 106 4.14 15.87 -2.04
CA TYR A 106 4.07 17.33 -1.92
C TYR A 106 2.71 17.86 -2.37
N THR A 107 2.04 18.53 -1.43
CA THR A 107 1.01 19.55 -1.67
C THR A 107 1.25 20.68 -0.65
N ASP A 108 0.76 21.89 -0.93
CA ASP A 108 0.90 23.00 0.04
C ASP A 108 0.12 22.72 1.33
N ASP A 109 -1.00 22.00 1.23
CA ASP A 109 -1.80 21.58 2.37
C ASP A 109 -1.06 20.54 3.22
N ASN A 110 -0.47 19.51 2.60
CA ASN A 110 0.33 18.50 3.31
C ASN A 110 1.51 19.14 4.04
N LEU A 111 2.20 20.10 3.40
CA LEU A 111 3.34 20.79 4.02
C LEU A 111 2.89 21.61 5.23
N ARG A 112 1.80 22.36 5.10
CA ARG A 112 1.23 23.15 6.20
C ARG A 112 0.77 22.26 7.34
N GLU A 113 0.13 21.14 7.03
CA GLU A 113 -0.37 20.19 8.02
C GLU A 113 0.77 19.50 8.77
N VAL A 114 1.76 18.94 8.05
CA VAL A 114 2.93 18.33 8.70
C VAL A 114 3.63 19.33 9.62
N LYS A 115 3.85 20.56 9.17
CA LYS A 115 4.54 21.57 10.00
C LYS A 115 3.76 21.98 11.24
N SER A 116 2.44 22.01 11.17
CA SER A 116 1.59 22.47 12.27
C SER A 116 1.20 21.36 13.25
N LYS A 117 1.08 20.12 12.77
CA LYS A 117 0.60 18.99 13.57
C LYS A 117 1.67 17.96 13.92
N PHE A 118 2.78 17.91 13.19
CA PHE A 118 3.81 16.88 13.35
C PHE A 118 5.19 17.49 13.53
N CYS A 119 5.91 17.80 12.45
CA CYS A 119 7.32 18.16 12.46
C CYS A 119 7.51 19.55 11.85
N ALA A 120 7.83 20.54 12.68
CA ALA A 120 7.96 21.92 12.23
C ALA A 120 9.13 22.13 11.24
N ASP A 121 10.15 21.28 11.31
CA ASP A 121 11.33 21.26 10.44
C ASP A 121 11.14 20.50 9.12
N ALA A 122 9.93 19.99 8.85
CA ALA A 122 9.64 19.35 7.57
C ALA A 122 9.89 20.33 6.40
N TRP A 123 10.44 19.83 5.29
CA TRP A 123 10.83 20.70 4.17
C TRP A 123 10.67 20.00 2.81
N VAL A 124 10.52 20.82 1.77
CA VAL A 124 10.28 20.33 0.40
C VAL A 124 11.61 20.04 -0.29
N LYS A 125 11.72 18.87 -0.90
CA LYS A 125 12.87 18.49 -1.73
C LYS A 125 12.45 17.71 -2.97
N LYS A 126 13.42 17.37 -3.80
CA LYS A 126 13.22 16.45 -4.93
C LYS A 126 13.63 15.04 -4.55
N ASP A 127 12.86 14.04 -4.99
CA ASP A 127 13.28 12.64 -4.93
C ASP A 127 14.16 12.26 -6.14
N ASN A 128 14.58 10.99 -6.21
CA ASN A 128 15.45 10.49 -7.28
C ASN A 128 14.83 10.60 -8.69
N ASN A 129 13.51 10.74 -8.77
CA ASN A 129 12.77 10.86 -10.01
C ASN A 129 12.40 12.32 -10.31
N ASP A 130 13.07 13.29 -9.68
CA ASP A 130 12.81 14.72 -9.81
C ASP A 130 11.43 15.18 -9.31
N ASN A 131 10.66 14.30 -8.64
CA ASN A 131 9.35 14.67 -8.10
C ASN A 131 9.52 15.47 -6.82
N LYS A 132 8.66 16.48 -6.62
CA LYS A 132 8.60 17.19 -5.35
C LYS A 132 8.00 16.29 -4.27
N VAL A 133 8.70 16.18 -3.15
CA VAL A 133 8.29 15.45 -1.96
C VAL A 133 8.55 16.29 -0.71
N ILE A 134 7.85 16.01 0.37
CA ILE A 134 8.11 16.62 1.67
C ILE A 134 8.94 15.62 2.48
N SER A 135 10.15 16.02 2.89
CA SER A 135 10.98 15.26 3.83
C SER A 135 10.55 15.64 5.24
N VAL A 136 9.97 14.68 5.97
CA VAL A 136 9.36 14.92 7.29
C VAL A 136 10.37 14.68 8.41
N ALA A 137 11.08 13.56 8.35
CA ALA A 137 12.03 13.14 9.37
C ALA A 137 13.06 12.17 8.76
N SER A 138 14.15 11.92 9.47
CA SER A 138 15.10 10.86 9.11
C SER A 138 15.70 10.21 10.35
N PHE A 139 15.75 8.89 10.36
CA PHE A 139 16.23 8.09 11.49
C PHE A 139 17.28 7.11 11.00
N TYR A 140 18.19 6.68 11.88
CA TYR A 140 19.16 5.60 11.58
C TYR A 140 18.86 4.33 12.38
N THR A 141 17.65 4.25 12.94
CA THR A 141 17.15 3.11 13.74
C THR A 141 15.78 2.65 13.20
N GLU A 142 15.21 1.59 13.79
CA GLU A 142 13.89 1.05 13.44
C GLU A 142 12.74 2.07 13.61
N LYS A 143 12.98 3.18 14.31
CA LYS A 143 12.06 4.32 14.36
C LYS A 143 11.60 4.81 12.99
N ALA A 144 12.40 4.61 11.94
CA ALA A 144 12.02 5.00 10.58
C ALA A 144 10.76 4.28 10.08
N SER A 145 10.64 2.97 10.31
CA SER A 145 9.48 2.18 9.87
C SER A 145 8.26 2.47 10.73
N GLU A 146 8.44 2.59 12.04
CA GLU A 146 7.38 3.02 12.97
C GLU A 146 6.85 4.42 12.61
N PHE A 147 7.74 5.37 12.33
CA PHE A 147 7.32 6.71 11.93
C PHE A 147 6.66 6.72 10.56
N LEU A 148 7.09 5.86 9.63
CA LEU A 148 6.44 5.71 8.34
C LEU A 148 4.99 5.27 8.50
N LEU A 149 4.72 4.25 9.33
CA LEU A 149 3.37 3.79 9.62
C LEU A 149 2.49 4.90 10.21
N LEU A 150 3.04 5.74 11.09
CA LEU A 150 2.35 6.93 11.58
C LEU A 150 2.00 7.89 10.44
N MET A 151 2.92 8.13 9.50
CA MET A 151 2.66 9.00 8.36
C MET A 151 1.67 8.40 7.36
N GLU A 152 1.73 7.09 7.09
CA GLU A 152 0.79 6.38 6.21
C GLU A 152 -0.65 6.46 6.73
N ASN A 153 -0.85 6.44 8.05
CA ASN A 153 -2.17 6.61 8.66
C ASN A 153 -2.75 8.03 8.49
N ASN A 154 -1.92 9.03 8.14
CA ASN A 154 -2.33 10.43 8.06
C ASN A 154 -2.21 11.02 6.64
N PHE A 155 -1.35 10.46 5.79
CA PHE A 155 -1.03 10.97 4.47
C PHE A 155 -0.90 9.81 3.47
N ASP A 156 -1.82 9.78 2.50
CA ASP A 156 -1.76 8.84 1.40
C ASP A 156 -0.44 8.98 0.63
N GLY A 157 0.20 7.86 0.33
CA GLY A 157 1.45 7.82 -0.43
C GLY A 157 2.70 8.24 0.36
N ALA A 158 2.61 8.28 1.69
CA ALA A 158 3.80 8.28 2.55
C ALA A 158 4.70 7.09 2.18
N LYS A 159 6.02 7.31 2.18
CA LYS A 159 7.01 6.30 1.78
C LYS A 159 8.35 6.52 2.44
N MET A 160 9.13 5.44 2.54
CA MET A 160 10.56 5.56 2.86
C MET A 160 11.33 6.08 1.63
N GLY A 161 12.19 7.05 1.84
CA GLY A 161 13.08 7.57 0.82
C GLY A 161 14.35 6.73 0.64
N PRO A 162 15.21 7.11 -0.32
CA PRO A 162 16.50 6.44 -0.50
C PRO A 162 17.39 6.68 0.71
N VAL A 163 18.16 5.66 1.07
CA VAL A 163 19.10 5.72 2.20
C VAL A 163 20.14 6.81 1.95
N VAL A 164 20.32 7.67 2.96
CA VAL A 164 21.34 8.71 2.97
C VAL A 164 22.51 8.23 3.81
N VAL A 165 23.70 8.15 3.22
CA VAL A 165 24.90 7.69 3.93
C VAL A 165 25.76 8.88 4.29
N ILE A 166 26.01 9.06 5.58
CA ILE A 166 26.90 10.09 6.10
C ILE A 166 28.17 9.40 6.58
N ARG A 167 29.32 9.78 6.00
CA ARG A 167 30.59 9.03 6.16
C ARG A 167 31.47 9.54 7.29
N SER A 168 31.24 10.75 7.77
CA SER A 168 32.00 11.38 8.84
C SER A 168 31.11 12.42 9.55
N PRO A 169 31.42 12.78 10.81
CA PRO A 169 30.85 13.97 11.41
C PRO A 169 31.23 15.21 10.59
N ASN A 170 30.36 16.22 10.60
CA ASN A 170 30.59 17.52 9.96
C ASN A 170 31.45 18.43 10.83
#